data_AF-A0AAW7YG07-F1
#
_entry.id   AF-A0AAW7YG07-F1
#
_cell.length_a   1.000
_cell.length_b   1.000
_cell.length_c   1.000
_cell.angle_alpha   90.00
_cell.angle_beta   90.00
_cell.angle_gamma   90.00
#
_symmetry.space_group_name_H-M   'P 1'
#
loop_
_entity.id
_entity.type
_entity.pdbx_description
1 polymer ?
#
loop_
_entity_poly.entity_id
_entity_poly.type
_entity_poly.pdbx_seq_one_letter_code
_entity_poly.pdbx_strand_id
1 'polypeptide(L)'
;MNIHKDKCLELGLPEPESYDTQIAYVLKLISNGYKFNTRMARYIGIHNLHSIVSKLTKSGLDFTLVHDLAKCYYTKTTPPQNVDIIFMSPEQIIIYNNKKVAGKLK
;
A
#
# COMPACT_ATOMS: atom_id res chain seq x y z
N MET A 1 -6.26 8.69 -13.42
CA MET A 1 -5.20 7.67 -13.24
C MET A 1 -5.81 6.59 -12.37
N ASN A 2 -6.40 5.55 -12.98
CA ASN A 2 -7.27 4.60 -12.27
C ASN A 2 -6.49 3.41 -11.73
N ILE A 3 -6.85 3.00 -10.52
CA ILE A 3 -6.50 1.71 -9.95
C ILE A 3 -7.43 0.67 -10.59
N HIS A 4 -6.87 -0.45 -11.03
CA HIS A 4 -7.62 -1.54 -11.67
C HIS A 4 -8.43 -2.33 -10.62
N LYS A 5 -9.73 -2.03 -10.53
CA LYS A 5 -10.68 -2.65 -9.58
C LYS A 5 -10.70 -4.17 -9.67
N ASP A 6 -10.80 -4.68 -10.90
CA ASP A 6 -10.75 -6.09 -11.25
C ASP A 6 -9.53 -6.79 -10.63
N LYS A 7 -8.35 -6.21 -10.81
CA LYS A 7 -7.10 -6.75 -10.27
C LYS A 7 -6.96 -6.60 -8.76
N CYS A 8 -7.58 -5.59 -8.16
CA CYS A 8 -7.64 -5.48 -6.70
C CYS A 8 -8.42 -6.65 -6.10
N LEU A 9 -9.58 -6.97 -6.68
CA LEU A 9 -10.42 -8.08 -6.23
C LEU A 9 -9.70 -9.44 -6.42
N GLU A 10 -8.98 -9.64 -7.53
CA GLU A 10 -8.16 -10.85 -7.74
C GLU A 10 -7.08 -11.05 -6.66
N LEU A 11 -6.57 -9.96 -6.10
CA LEU A 11 -5.58 -9.99 -5.02
C LEU A 11 -6.22 -10.08 -3.62
N GLY A 12 -7.55 -10.13 -3.51
CA GLY A 12 -8.26 -10.08 -2.24
C GLY A 12 -8.12 -8.72 -1.53
N LEU A 13 -7.81 -7.66 -2.26
CA LEU A 13 -7.74 -6.30 -1.73
C LEU A 13 -9.14 -5.66 -1.73
N PRO A 14 -9.43 -4.73 -0.80
CA PRO A 14 -10.68 -3.97 -0.81
C PRO A 14 -10.85 -3.22 -2.13
N GLU A 15 -12.10 -3.02 -2.58
CA GLU A 15 -12.35 -2.28 -3.81
C GLU A 15 -11.91 -0.80 -3.67
N PRO A 16 -11.16 -0.24 -4.64
CA PRO A 16 -10.85 1.18 -4.64
C PRO A 16 -12.10 2.01 -4.95
N GLU A 17 -12.30 3.08 -4.19
CA GLU A 17 -13.41 4.00 -4.40
C GLU A 17 -13.14 4.94 -5.57
N SER A 18 -14.20 5.53 -6.14
CA SER A 18 -14.07 6.41 -7.31
C SER A 18 -13.24 7.66 -7.05
N TYR A 19 -13.15 8.09 -5.79
CA TYR A 19 -12.38 9.25 -5.34
C TYR A 19 -11.03 8.86 -4.71
N ASP A 20 -10.72 7.56 -4.61
CA ASP A 20 -9.45 7.11 -4.04
C ASP A 20 -8.27 7.50 -4.96
N THR A 21 -7.38 8.33 -4.44
CA THR A 21 -6.07 8.53 -5.07
C THR A 21 -5.17 7.32 -4.81
N GLN A 22 -4.13 7.12 -5.62
CA GLN A 22 -3.16 6.03 -5.38
C GLN A 22 -2.57 6.06 -3.96
N ILE A 23 -2.32 7.26 -3.42
CA ILE A 23 -1.78 7.44 -2.06
C ILE A 23 -2.84 7.06 -1.03
N ALA A 24 -4.07 7.57 -1.17
CA ALA A 24 -5.17 7.30 -0.25
C ALA A 24 -5.49 5.80 -0.20
N TYR A 25 -5.52 5.15 -1.36
CA TYR A 25 -5.76 3.72 -1.45
C TYR A 25 -4.64 2.90 -0.81
N VAL A 26 -3.37 3.20 -1.08
CA VAL A 26 -2.25 2.51 -0.42
C VAL A 26 -2.31 2.69 1.10
N LEU A 27 -2.62 3.90 1.57
CA LEU A 27 -2.80 4.18 2.99
C LEU A 27 -3.92 3.34 3.58
N LYS A 28 -5.07 3.26 2.91
CA LYS A 28 -6.22 2.41 3.29
C LYS A 28 -5.83 0.94 3.39
N LEU A 29 -5.01 0.42 2.47
CA LEU A 29 -4.53 -0.96 2.51
C LEU A 29 -3.68 -1.22 3.76
N ILE A 30 -2.62 -0.43 3.96
CA ILE A 30 -1.69 -0.65 5.08
C ILE A 30 -2.35 -0.38 6.44
N SER A 31 -3.27 0.58 6.54
CA SER A 31 -4.01 0.87 7.77
C SER A 31 -5.01 -0.24 8.13
N ASN A 32 -5.49 -1.00 7.13
CA ASN A 32 -6.31 -2.18 7.34
C ASN A 32 -5.48 -3.45 7.60
N GLY A 33 -4.16 -3.34 7.72
CA GLY A 33 -3.26 -4.46 8.02
C GLY A 33 -2.83 -5.27 6.80
N TYR A 34 -3.11 -4.82 5.58
CA TYR A 34 -2.62 -5.50 4.38
C TYR A 34 -1.13 -5.23 4.15
N LYS A 35 -0.41 -6.28 3.77
CA LYS A 35 0.95 -6.15 3.22
C LYS A 35 0.87 -5.80 1.74
N PHE A 36 1.53 -4.73 1.35
CA PHE A 36 1.49 -4.23 -0.03
C PHE A 36 2.90 -4.07 -0.58
N ASN A 37 3.14 -4.49 -1.82
CA ASN A 37 4.49 -4.44 -2.41
C ASN A 37 4.50 -3.87 -3.83
N THR A 38 5.67 -3.53 -4.34
CA THR A 38 5.82 -2.89 -5.67
C THR A 38 5.27 -3.75 -6.82
N ARG A 39 5.29 -5.09 -6.70
CA ARG A 39 4.72 -5.98 -7.74
C ARG A 39 3.19 -5.94 -7.71
N MET A 40 2.57 -5.96 -6.53
CA MET A 40 1.13 -5.75 -6.36
C MET A 40 0.72 -4.38 -6.88
N ALA A 41 1.48 -3.34 -6.53
CA ALA A 41 1.29 -1.98 -7.02
C ALA A 41 1.20 -1.94 -8.55
N ARG A 42 2.21 -2.47 -9.24
CA ARG A 42 2.19 -2.53 -10.72
C ARG A 42 1.06 -3.37 -11.27
N TYR A 43 0.66 -4.44 -10.56
CA TYR A 43 -0.48 -5.26 -10.97
C TYR A 43 -1.75 -4.43 -11.03
N ILE A 44 -2.06 -3.70 -9.95
CA ILE A 44 -3.28 -2.91 -9.84
C ILE A 44 -3.21 -1.51 -10.47
N GLY A 45 -2.13 -1.16 -11.18
CA GLY A 45 -1.99 0.12 -11.89
C GLY A 45 -1.32 1.25 -11.11
N ILE A 46 -0.73 0.96 -9.95
CA ILE A 46 0.12 1.87 -9.18
C ILE A 46 1.56 1.74 -9.67
N HIS A 47 2.00 2.74 -10.44
CA HIS A 47 3.26 2.67 -11.18
C HIS A 47 4.50 2.89 -10.30
N ASN A 48 4.39 3.71 -9.26
CA ASN A 48 5.52 4.10 -8.43
C ASN A 48 5.18 4.06 -6.94
N LEU A 49 5.35 2.87 -6.33
CA LEU A 49 5.18 2.69 -4.90
C LEU A 49 6.21 3.49 -4.10
N HIS A 50 7.46 3.57 -4.57
CA HIS A 50 8.54 4.28 -3.92
C HIS A 50 8.23 5.78 -3.71
N SER A 51 7.66 6.45 -4.72
CA SER A 51 7.21 7.84 -4.57
C SER A 51 6.05 8.01 -3.58
N ILE A 52 5.15 7.03 -3.48
CA ILE A 52 4.06 7.05 -2.50
C ILE A 52 4.62 6.89 -1.10
N VAL A 53 5.54 5.93 -0.91
CA VAL A 53 6.28 5.71 0.34
C VAL A 53 6.96 6.99 0.79
N SER A 54 7.73 7.65 -0.09
CA SER A 54 8.39 8.92 0.24
C SER A 54 7.41 10.01 0.69
N LYS A 55 6.22 10.09 0.08
CA LYS A 55 5.17 11.04 0.49
C LYS A 55 4.57 10.70 1.85
N LEU A 56 4.31 9.41 2.11
CA LEU A 56 3.78 8.94 3.40
C LEU A 56 4.77 9.15 4.54
N THR A 57 6.07 8.92 4.29
CA THR A 57 7.12 9.22 5.28
C THR A 57 7.19 10.71 5.58
N LYS A 58 7.06 11.57 4.56
CA LYS A 58 7.04 13.03 4.74
C LYS A 58 5.81 13.53 5.50
N SER A 59 4.69 12.81 5.47
CA SER A 59 3.52 13.14 6.30
C SER A 59 3.64 12.70 7.76
N GLY A 60 4.77 12.10 8.18
CA GLY A 60 4.98 11.64 9.55
C GLY A 60 4.17 10.38 9.91
N LEU A 61 3.87 9.56 8.90
CA LEU A 61 3.18 8.30 9.09
C LEU A 61 4.17 7.22 9.54
N ASP A 62 3.84 6.53 10.64
CA ASP A 62 4.63 5.39 11.12
C ASP A 62 4.18 4.13 10.38
N PHE A 63 5.04 3.60 9.50
CA PHE A 63 4.83 2.32 8.82
C PHE A 63 6.16 1.62 8.64
N THR A 64 6.11 0.31 8.38
CA THR A 64 7.30 -0.51 8.17
C THR A 64 7.53 -0.72 6.67
N LEU A 65 8.75 -0.42 6.22
CA LEU A 65 9.25 -0.69 4.88
C LEU A 65 10.31 -1.78 4.97
N VAL A 66 10.16 -2.84 4.19
CA VAL A 66 11.12 -3.95 4.07
C VAL A 66 11.42 -4.16 2.59
N HIS A 67 12.66 -4.53 2.27
CA HIS A 67 13.05 -4.92 0.92
C HIS A 67 13.20 -6.44 0.85
N ASP A 68 12.30 -7.11 0.15
CA ASP A 68 12.30 -8.58 0.06
C ASP A 68 11.78 -9.05 -1.31
N LEU A 69 11.93 -10.33 -1.60
CA LEU A 69 11.42 -10.97 -2.81
C LEU A 69 9.88 -11.03 -2.76
N ALA A 70 9.24 -10.63 -3.86
CA ALA A 70 7.79 -10.71 -3.99
C ALA A 70 7.39 -11.41 -5.29
N LYS A 71 6.32 -12.22 -5.19
CA LYS A 71 5.70 -12.84 -6.35
C LYS A 71 5.18 -11.78 -7.31
N CYS A 72 5.51 -11.92 -8.59
CA CYS A 72 4.95 -11.13 -9.66
C CYS A 72 3.62 -11.76 -10.12
N TYR A 73 2.52 -11.04 -9.98
CA TYR A 73 1.19 -11.55 -10.36
C TYR A 73 0.99 -11.66 -11.88
N TYR A 74 1.71 -10.85 -12.67
CA TYR A 74 1.69 -10.95 -14.14
C TYR A 74 2.35 -12.23 -14.66
N THR A 75 3.57 -12.51 -14.20
CA THR A 75 4.37 -13.65 -14.71
C THR A 75 4.19 -14.90 -13.86
N LYS A 76 3.48 -14.82 -12.73
CA LYS A 76 3.30 -15.87 -11.72
C LYS A 76 4.60 -16.43 -11.14
N THR A 77 5.73 -15.79 -11.41
CA THR A 77 7.07 -16.12 -10.92
C THR A 77 7.52 -15.15 -9.83
N THR A 78 8.50 -15.54 -9.02
CA THR A 78 9.18 -14.65 -8.07
C THR A 78 10.51 -14.22 -8.70
N PRO A 79 10.62 -13.00 -9.24
CA PRO A 79 11.88 -12.52 -9.79
C PRO A 79 12.95 -12.44 -8.69
N PRO A 80 14.24 -12.61 -9.01
CA PRO A 80 15.33 -12.54 -8.03
C PRO A 80 15.62 -11.12 -7.51
N GLN A 81 14.86 -10.13 -7.99
CA GLN A 81 15.02 -8.73 -7.60
C GLN A 81 14.16 -8.42 -6.38
N ASN A 82 14.80 -7.94 -5.31
CA ASN A 82 14.09 -7.44 -4.14
C ASN A 82 13.22 -6.24 -4.51
N VAL A 83 12.07 -6.14 -3.84
CA VAL A 83 11.12 -5.05 -4.00
C VAL A 83 10.73 -4.46 -2.66
N ASP A 84 10.23 -3.22 -2.71
CA ASP A 84 9.65 -2.57 -1.53
C ASP A 84 8.36 -3.27 -1.12
N ILE A 85 8.29 -3.66 0.14
CA ILE A 85 7.12 -4.19 0.83
C ILE A 85 6.82 -3.23 1.99
N ILE A 86 5.59 -2.74 2.02
CA ILE A 86 5.08 -1.87 3.08
C ILE A 86 3.93 -2.52 3.82
N PHE A 87 3.89 -2.29 5.13
CA PHE A 87 2.79 -2.70 5.99
C PHE A 87 2.82 -1.88 7.28
N MET A 88 1.70 -1.89 8.01
CA MET A 88 1.67 -1.45 9.40
C MET A 88 1.53 -2.66 10.31
N SER A 89 2.28 -2.65 11.41
CA SER A 89 2.03 -3.54 12.54
C SER A 89 0.72 -3.17 13.24
N PRO A 90 0.12 -4.09 14.01
CA PRO A 90 -1.08 -3.80 14.80
C PRO A 90 -0.93 -2.56 15.69
N GLU A 91 0.25 -2.37 16.29
CA GLU A 91 0.57 -1.21 17.13
C GLU A 91 0.54 0.09 16.33
N GLN A 92 1.17 0.11 15.14
CA GLN A 92 1.16 1.26 14.23
C GLN A 92 -0.25 1.59 13.73
N ILE A 93 -1.08 0.58 13.47
CA ILE A 93 -2.49 0.77 13.06
C ILE A 93 -3.28 1.45 14.18
N ILE A 94 -3.11 1.03 15.44
CA ILE A 94 -3.76 1.65 16.60
C ILE A 94 -3.32 3.11 16.72
N ILE A 95 -2.02 3.39 16.62
CA ILE A 95 -1.49 4.75 16.65
C ILE A 95 -2.08 5.60 15.52
N TYR A 96 -2.14 5.06 14.30
CA TYR A 96 -2.72 5.75 13.14
C TYR A 96 -4.20 6.07 13.38
N ASN A 97 -4.99 5.09 13.83
CA ASN A 97 -6.42 5.28 14.11
C ASN A 97 -6.65 6.31 15.21
N ASN A 98 -5.84 6.29 16.27
CA ASN A 98 -5.89 7.31 17.33
C ASN A 98 -5.55 8.72 16.81
N LYS A 99 -4.50 8.85 15.98
CA LYS A 99 -4.12 10.13 15.36
C LYS A 99 -5.21 10.65 14.41
N LYS A 100 -5.89 9.75 13.69
CA LYS A 100 -7.01 10.06 12.78
C LYS A 100 -8.23 10.56 13.56
N VAL A 101 -8.64 9.86 14.62
CA VAL A 101 -9.76 10.27 15.48
C VAL A 101 -9.48 11.59 16.19
N ALA A 102 -8.23 11.83 16.60
CA ALA A 102 -7.81 13.08 17.24
C ALA A 102 -7.73 14.28 16.29
N GLY A 103 -8.05 14.13 14.99
CA GLY A 103 -8.05 15.23 14.00
C GLY A 103 -6.67 15.80 13.67
N LYS A 104 -5.59 15.12 14.06
CA LYS A 104 -4.19 15.55 13.84
C LYS A 104 -3.61 15.13 12.50
N LEU A 105 -4.31 14.27 11.76
CA LEU A 105 -4.03 13.93 10.36
C LEU A 105 -5.15 14.56 9.53
N LYS A 106 -4.87 15.72 8.94
CA LYS A 106 -5.73 16.40 7.95
C LYS A 106 -5.11 16.26 6.57
#